data_AF-B2FN85-F1
#
_entry.id   AF-B2FN85-F1
#
_cell.length_a   1.000
_cell.length_b   1.000
_cell.length_c   1.000
_cell.angle_alpha   90.00
_cell.angle_beta   90.00
_cell.angle_gamma   90.00
#
_symmetry.space_group_name_H-M   'P 1'
#
loop_
_entity.id
_entity.type
_entity.pdbx_description
1 polymer ?
#
loop_
_entity_poly.entity_id
_entity_poly.type
_entity_poly.pdbx_seq_one_letter_code
_entity_poly.pdbx_strand_id
1 'polypeptide(L)'
;MDRHAASLDDIGADMRLPSCTAAGHTPTPVSHASAKVAADLQPCMDMSTDHNDIDDGDLLDDEILDEHQALEARAYAVFREGDLQQAVALFGELIALAPEVPYLHYMRGLAHKYLRDWAASLQDNRQSEQLRGEFDEATAWNAGIAATGAGDWAEARRQWARCGITLPEGEGPIEGNFGVACVRLAPWSDAEVVYMSRIDPVRARIDNVPLPESGFRFGDIVLHDGASTGHRTYGERQVPVFNAIQRLQASDMTTFTVFVQCDSADDIAALEAITLPGIGMVEDWTATVRRLCRRCSYGTPHQHGDEAPDEDQWRRERDLGVAAQGRAAVEKLMAVWGAAAPSRVLEAIEQREHPMSAPEPGQVWWLGEDEEGA
;
A
#
# COMPACT_ATOMS: atom_id res chain seq x y z
N MET A 1 -30.04 -37.54 -45.15
CA MET A 1 -28.79 -37.14 -45.81
C MET A 1 -28.64 -35.65 -45.57
N ASP A 2 -27.80 -35.28 -44.61
CA ASP A 2 -26.78 -34.21 -44.70
C ASP A 2 -27.19 -32.91 -45.41
N ARG A 3 -27.06 -31.70 -44.85
CA ARG A 3 -25.98 -31.14 -44.04
C ARG A 3 -26.29 -29.66 -43.67
N HIS A 4 -25.67 -29.21 -42.58
CA HIS A 4 -25.34 -27.81 -42.22
C HIS A 4 -26.45 -26.85 -41.75
N ALA A 5 -26.61 -26.81 -40.43
CA ALA A 5 -26.72 -25.55 -39.68
C ALA A 5 -25.85 -25.69 -38.42
N ALA A 6 -24.84 -24.83 -38.27
CA ALA A 6 -24.03 -24.74 -37.07
C ALA A 6 -24.83 -23.95 -36.00
N SER A 7 -25.01 -24.57 -34.84
CA SER A 7 -25.58 -23.95 -33.64
C SER A 7 -24.47 -23.25 -32.88
N LEU A 8 -24.58 -21.94 -32.72
CA LEU A 8 -23.84 -21.13 -31.76
C LEU A 8 -24.87 -20.66 -30.74
N ASP A 9 -24.87 -21.33 -29.59
CA ASP A 9 -25.56 -21.08 -28.32
C ASP A 9 -24.91 -22.15 -27.41
N ASP A 10 -24.39 -21.97 -26.21
CA ASP A 10 -24.53 -21.04 -25.09
C ASP A 10 -23.47 -21.60 -24.08
N ILE A 11 -22.70 -20.89 -23.25
CA ILE A 11 -23.06 -20.23 -21.98
C ILE A 11 -21.74 -19.62 -21.45
N GLY A 12 -21.75 -18.32 -21.17
CA GLY A 12 -20.67 -17.62 -20.48
C GLY A 12 -20.70 -17.83 -18.97
N ALA A 13 -19.52 -18.00 -18.36
CA ALA A 13 -19.33 -17.97 -16.92
C ALA A 13 -19.01 -16.54 -16.48
N ASP A 14 -20.02 -15.92 -15.88
CA ASP A 14 -20.08 -14.53 -15.41
C ASP A 14 -19.34 -14.39 -14.07
N MET A 15 -18.26 -13.61 -14.06
CA MET A 15 -17.51 -13.20 -12.87
C MET A 15 -18.41 -12.30 -12.01
N ARG A 16 -19.06 -12.88 -10.99
CA ARG A 16 -19.91 -12.13 -10.06
C ARG A 16 -19.06 -11.33 -9.07
N LEU A 17 -18.78 -10.08 -9.43
CA LEU A 17 -18.41 -9.02 -8.48
C LEU A 17 -19.63 -8.65 -7.61
N PRO A 18 -19.46 -8.29 -6.33
CA PRO A 18 -20.56 -7.81 -5.50
C PRO A 18 -21.16 -6.54 -6.10
N SER A 19 -22.50 -6.54 -6.25
CA SER A 19 -23.27 -5.46 -6.82
C SER A 19 -23.14 -4.17 -5.99
N CYS A 20 -22.34 -3.22 -6.48
CA CYS A 20 -22.30 -1.86 -5.94
C CYS A 20 -23.18 -0.98 -6.84
N THR A 21 -24.33 -0.57 -6.33
CA THR A 21 -25.23 0.37 -7.00
C THR A 21 -24.48 1.65 -7.33
N ALA A 22 -24.37 1.94 -8.63
CA ALA A 22 -23.75 3.12 -9.18
C ALA A 22 -24.51 4.39 -8.75
N ALA A 23 -23.84 5.25 -8.00
CA ALA A 23 -24.13 6.69 -7.96
C ALA A 23 -22.91 7.41 -8.54
N GLY A 24 -23.12 8.18 -9.59
CA GLY A 24 -22.11 8.72 -10.49
C GLY A 24 -20.93 9.37 -9.77
N HIS A 25 -19.73 8.90 -10.10
CA HIS A 25 -18.47 9.53 -9.73
C HIS A 25 -17.73 9.89 -11.01
N THR A 26 -17.48 11.18 -11.18
CA THR A 26 -16.50 11.70 -12.13
C THR A 26 -15.12 11.13 -11.75
N PRO A 27 -14.31 10.66 -12.71
CA PRO A 27 -12.97 10.18 -12.41
C PRO A 27 -12.15 11.33 -11.81
N THR A 28 -11.65 11.15 -10.60
CA THR A 28 -10.64 12.03 -10.01
C THR A 28 -9.39 11.91 -10.88
N PRO A 29 -8.76 13.02 -11.31
CA PRO A 29 -7.54 12.94 -12.08
C PRO A 29 -6.48 12.19 -11.27
N VAL A 30 -5.80 11.24 -11.90
CA VAL A 30 -4.55 10.70 -11.38
C VAL A 30 -3.56 11.87 -11.35
N SER A 31 -3.20 12.34 -10.15
CA SER A 31 -2.27 13.47 -9.97
C SER A 31 -0.91 13.12 -10.58
N HIS A 32 -0.26 14.13 -11.17
CA HIS A 32 1.10 14.05 -11.70
C HIS A 32 2.16 13.76 -10.62
N ALA A 33 1.80 13.68 -9.34
CA ALA A 33 2.69 13.41 -8.22
C ALA A 33 3.31 12.00 -8.22
N SER A 34 2.72 11.02 -8.92
CA SER A 34 3.25 9.64 -8.96
C SER A 34 4.60 9.51 -9.68
N ALA A 35 5.05 10.54 -10.41
CA ALA A 35 6.30 10.52 -11.17
C ALA A 35 7.50 11.19 -10.46
N LYS A 36 7.34 11.70 -9.23
CA LYS A 36 8.32 12.66 -8.67
C LYS A 36 9.36 12.11 -7.70
N VAL A 37 9.13 11.00 -6.98
CA VAL A 37 10.11 10.54 -5.97
C VAL A 37 11.46 10.16 -6.60
N ALA A 38 11.46 9.48 -7.74
CA ALA A 38 12.70 9.18 -8.48
C ALA A 38 13.36 10.44 -9.10
N ALA A 39 12.56 11.41 -9.55
CA ALA A 39 13.06 12.68 -10.08
C ALA A 39 13.62 13.62 -8.98
N ASP A 40 13.06 13.56 -7.78
CA ASP A 40 13.48 14.34 -6.60
C ASP A 40 14.79 13.78 -5.98
N LEU A 41 15.18 12.55 -6.35
CA LEU A 41 16.43 11.91 -5.94
C LEU A 41 17.62 12.24 -6.86
N GLN A 42 17.37 12.94 -7.97
CA GLN A 42 18.44 13.49 -8.79
C GLN A 42 19.11 14.62 -7.99
N PRO A 43 20.44 14.60 -7.78
CA PRO A 43 21.12 15.71 -7.13
C PRO A 43 20.87 16.98 -7.95
N CYS A 44 20.47 18.08 -7.30
CA CYS A 44 20.47 19.38 -7.95
C CYS A 44 21.94 19.81 -8.07
N MET A 45 22.66 19.25 -9.06
CA MET A 45 24.09 19.54 -9.28
C MET A 45 24.34 21.00 -9.70
N ASP A 46 23.30 21.82 -9.82
CA ASP A 46 23.40 23.21 -10.25
C ASP A 46 22.88 24.18 -9.18
N MET A 47 23.66 24.32 -8.10
CA MET A 47 23.49 25.34 -7.07
C MET A 47 23.80 26.76 -7.57
N SER A 48 24.17 26.96 -8.84
CA SER A 48 24.38 28.30 -9.40
C SER A 48 23.07 29.05 -9.66
N THR A 49 21.93 28.35 -9.74
CA THR A 49 20.65 28.95 -10.13
C THR A 49 19.78 29.39 -8.96
N ASP A 50 19.87 28.74 -7.80
CA ASP A 50 19.16 29.13 -6.56
C ASP A 50 19.97 30.07 -5.65
N HIS A 51 21.22 30.37 -5.99
CA HIS A 51 22.04 31.39 -5.31
C HIS A 51 21.87 32.81 -5.87
N ASN A 52 20.96 33.03 -6.82
CA ASN A 52 20.70 34.37 -7.38
C ASN A 52 20.12 35.38 -6.37
N ASP A 53 19.75 34.93 -5.16
CA ASP A 53 19.25 35.79 -4.08
C ASP A 53 20.20 35.90 -2.87
N ILE A 54 21.43 35.36 -2.95
CA ILE A 54 22.47 35.67 -1.95
C ILE A 54 23.03 37.06 -2.32
N ASP A 55 22.70 38.06 -1.50
CA ASP A 55 23.28 39.41 -1.53
C ASP A 55 24.80 39.33 -1.72
N ASP A 56 25.30 40.06 -2.71
CA ASP A 56 26.64 40.06 -3.36
C ASP A 56 27.83 40.40 -2.41
N GLY A 57 27.77 39.99 -1.14
CA GLY A 57 28.66 40.40 -0.06
C GLY A 57 29.70 39.39 0.38
N ASP A 58 29.42 38.08 0.32
CA ASP A 58 30.31 37.02 0.79
C ASP A 58 30.25 35.81 -0.16
N LEU A 59 31.00 35.87 -1.26
CA LEU A 59 31.29 34.68 -2.05
C LEU A 59 32.04 33.70 -1.14
N LEU A 60 31.42 32.54 -0.85
CA LEU A 60 32.10 31.41 -0.22
C LEU A 60 33.38 31.13 -1.03
N ASP A 61 34.51 30.91 -0.35
CA ASP A 61 35.71 30.51 -1.06
C ASP A 61 35.51 29.12 -1.70
N ASP A 62 36.29 28.85 -2.75
CA ASP A 62 36.15 27.61 -3.56
C ASP A 62 36.26 26.34 -2.70
N GLU A 63 37.00 26.39 -1.58
CA GLU A 63 37.18 25.27 -0.64
C GLU A 63 35.90 25.00 0.17
N ILE A 64 35.23 26.03 0.70
CA ILE A 64 33.96 25.89 1.43
C ILE A 64 32.84 25.43 0.47
N LEU A 65 32.84 25.90 -0.77
CA LEU A 65 31.87 25.46 -1.77
C LEU A 65 32.03 23.97 -2.10
N ASP A 66 33.26 23.50 -2.27
CA ASP A 66 33.58 22.09 -2.49
C ASP A 66 33.20 21.22 -1.28
N GLU A 67 33.42 21.70 -0.05
CA GLU A 67 33.01 21.01 1.18
C GLU A 67 31.48 20.88 1.30
N HIS A 68 30.74 21.95 0.97
CA HIS A 68 29.27 21.93 0.98
C HIS A 68 28.71 20.95 -0.05
N GLN A 69 29.24 20.96 -1.28
CA GLN A 69 28.86 20.01 -2.34
C GLN A 69 29.19 18.56 -1.96
N ALA A 70 30.33 18.32 -1.32
CA ALA A 70 30.70 16.99 -0.83
C ALA A 70 29.75 16.49 0.28
N LEU A 71 29.36 17.37 1.20
CA LEU A 71 28.40 17.08 2.26
C LEU A 71 27.02 16.74 1.68
N GLU A 72 26.56 17.52 0.71
CA GLU A 72 25.32 17.29 -0.03
C GLU A 72 25.34 15.94 -0.77
N ALA A 73 26.38 15.68 -1.55
CA ALA A 73 26.53 14.41 -2.27
C ALA A 73 26.49 13.21 -1.30
N ARG A 74 27.11 13.35 -0.13
CA ARG A 74 27.07 12.34 0.93
C ARG A 74 25.67 12.18 1.52
N ALA A 75 24.94 13.26 1.78
CA ALA A 75 23.57 13.22 2.30
C ALA A 75 22.63 12.44 1.36
N TYR A 76 22.72 12.71 0.06
CA TYR A 76 21.98 11.98 -0.97
C TYR A 76 22.42 10.52 -1.11
N ALA A 77 23.72 10.23 -0.97
CA ALA A 77 24.22 8.86 -1.03
C ALA A 77 23.64 8.00 0.11
N VAL A 78 23.73 8.48 1.36
CA VAL A 78 23.20 7.73 2.51
C VAL A 78 21.67 7.60 2.46
N PHE A 79 20.97 8.61 1.92
CA PHE A 79 19.53 8.52 1.69
C PHE A 79 19.19 7.40 0.69
N ARG A 80 19.90 7.35 -0.45
CA ARG A 80 19.71 6.31 -1.48
C ARG A 80 20.12 4.92 -1.01
N GLU A 81 21.05 4.83 -0.07
CA GLU A 81 21.42 3.57 0.61
C GLU A 81 20.41 3.19 1.70
N GLY A 82 19.43 4.04 2.00
CA GLY A 82 18.41 3.79 2.99
C GLY A 82 18.83 4.03 4.44
N ASP A 83 20.01 4.60 4.69
CA ASP A 83 20.41 5.09 6.01
C ASP A 83 19.76 6.46 6.28
N LEU A 84 18.46 6.41 6.54
CA LEU A 84 17.62 7.58 6.74
C LEU A 84 18.02 8.39 7.97
N GLN A 85 18.49 7.75 9.04
CA GLN A 85 18.97 8.44 10.24
C GLN A 85 20.21 9.27 9.93
N GLN A 86 21.17 8.70 9.19
CA GLN A 86 22.35 9.45 8.75
C GLN A 86 21.98 10.53 7.74
N ALA A 87 21.01 10.29 6.85
CA ALA A 87 20.49 11.30 5.94
C ALA A 87 19.90 12.50 6.68
N VAL A 88 19.06 12.26 7.70
CA VAL A 88 18.50 13.32 8.56
C VAL A 88 19.61 14.16 9.21
N ALA A 89 20.66 13.51 9.73
CA ALA A 89 21.78 14.20 10.35
C ALA A 89 22.52 15.11 9.33
N LEU A 90 22.88 14.58 8.16
CA LEU A 90 23.63 15.33 7.15
C LEU A 90 22.81 16.47 6.53
N PHE A 91 21.52 16.26 6.24
CA PHE A 91 20.64 17.36 5.84
C PHE A 91 20.46 18.39 6.96
N GLY A 92 20.49 17.96 8.23
CA GLY A 92 20.51 18.88 9.37
C GLY A 92 21.76 19.76 9.42
N GLU A 93 22.93 19.20 9.10
CA GLU A 93 24.18 19.96 8.96
C GLU A 93 24.09 20.97 7.81
N LEU A 94 23.60 20.55 6.63
CA LEU A 94 23.39 21.44 5.48
C LEU A 94 22.41 22.59 5.82
N ILE A 95 21.30 22.30 6.49
CA ILE A 95 20.33 23.33 6.94
C ILE A 95 20.95 24.31 7.94
N ALA A 96 21.89 23.86 8.78
CA ALA A 96 22.59 24.76 9.70
C ALA A 96 23.52 25.74 8.97
N LEU A 97 24.04 25.34 7.81
CA LEU A 97 24.89 26.17 6.95
C LEU A 97 24.07 27.12 6.06
N ALA A 98 22.97 26.63 5.48
CA ALA A 98 22.12 27.37 4.55
C ALA A 98 20.62 27.19 4.89
N PRO A 99 20.14 27.80 6.00
CA PRO A 99 18.78 27.60 6.51
C PRO A 99 17.68 28.12 5.56
N GLU A 100 18.02 29.02 4.64
CA GLU A 100 17.12 29.61 3.66
C GLU A 100 16.87 28.73 2.42
N VAL A 101 17.65 27.65 2.22
CA VAL A 101 17.51 26.79 1.05
C VAL A 101 16.32 25.82 1.22
N PRO A 102 15.21 26.00 0.48
CA PRO A 102 13.97 25.25 0.71
C PRO A 102 14.12 23.75 0.46
N TYR A 103 14.95 23.35 -0.51
CA TYR A 103 15.08 21.95 -0.89
C TYR A 103 15.73 21.10 0.23
N LEU A 104 16.64 21.67 1.02
CA LEU A 104 17.29 20.96 2.13
C LEU A 104 16.28 20.53 3.20
N HIS A 105 15.35 21.43 3.55
CA HIS A 105 14.23 21.11 4.43
C HIS A 105 13.33 20.05 3.82
N TYR A 106 13.02 20.13 2.53
CA TYR A 106 12.23 19.11 1.82
C TYR A 106 12.87 17.72 1.95
N MET A 107 14.18 17.59 1.68
CA MET A 107 14.88 16.31 1.73
C MET A 107 14.97 15.72 3.14
N ARG A 108 15.22 16.56 4.16
CA ARG A 108 15.16 16.10 5.56
C ARG A 108 13.75 15.66 5.95
N GLY A 109 12.74 16.41 5.52
CA GLY A 109 11.33 16.07 5.72
C GLY A 109 10.94 14.75 5.05
N LEU A 110 11.49 14.46 3.87
CA LEU A 110 11.30 13.19 3.16
C LEU A 110 11.97 12.03 3.90
N ALA A 111 13.17 12.23 4.47
CA ALA A 111 13.83 11.22 5.30
C ALA A 111 13.02 10.93 6.57
N HIS A 112 12.50 11.97 7.24
CA HIS A 112 11.59 11.80 8.39
C HIS A 112 10.28 11.08 8.03
N LYS A 113 9.71 11.30 6.84
CA LYS A 113 8.52 10.59 6.35
C LYS A 113 8.77 9.09 6.31
N TYR A 114 9.88 8.64 5.73
CA TYR A 114 10.21 7.21 5.65
C TYR A 114 10.65 6.62 7.00
N LEU A 115 11.13 7.46 7.93
CA LEU A 115 11.27 7.07 9.34
C LEU A 115 9.93 7.03 10.10
N ARG A 116 8.85 7.55 9.50
CA ARG A 116 7.53 7.74 10.11
C ARG A 116 7.55 8.71 11.29
N ASP A 117 8.51 9.63 11.30
CA ASP A 117 8.53 10.77 12.22
C ASP A 117 7.67 11.90 11.61
N TRP A 118 6.36 11.74 11.78
CA TRP A 118 5.37 12.62 11.13
C TRP A 118 5.45 14.06 11.58
N ALA A 119 5.78 14.30 12.85
CA ALA A 119 5.89 15.64 13.40
C ALA A 119 7.08 16.38 12.79
N ALA A 120 8.26 15.74 12.75
CA ALA A 120 9.45 16.31 12.14
C ALA A 120 9.30 16.47 10.62
N SER A 121 8.73 15.46 9.94
CA SER A 121 8.45 15.53 8.50
C SER A 121 7.52 16.69 8.15
N LEU A 122 6.46 16.90 8.93
CA LEU A 122 5.54 18.02 8.72
C LEU A 122 6.21 19.37 8.96
N GLN A 123 7.00 19.49 10.03
CA GLN A 123 7.74 20.71 10.34
C GLN A 123 8.66 21.11 9.18
N ASP A 124 9.45 20.16 8.68
CA ASP A 124 10.40 20.38 7.60
C ASP A 124 9.72 20.73 6.28
N ASN A 125 8.65 20.03 5.90
CA ASN A 125 7.90 20.38 4.68
C ASN A 125 7.25 21.77 4.79
N ARG A 126 6.74 22.16 5.97
CA ARG A 126 6.20 23.51 6.19
C ARG A 126 7.28 24.58 6.13
N GLN A 127 8.50 24.29 6.58
CA GLN A 127 9.63 25.20 6.46
C GLN A 127 10.07 25.34 4.99
N SER A 128 10.21 24.23 4.27
CA SER A 128 10.49 24.24 2.83
C SER A 128 9.47 25.09 2.08
N GLU A 129 8.18 24.88 2.36
CA GLU A 129 7.09 25.63 1.76
C GLU A 129 7.13 27.13 2.04
N GLN A 130 7.46 27.55 3.27
CA GLN A 130 7.56 28.97 3.65
C GLN A 130 8.69 29.70 2.92
N LEU A 131 9.77 28.96 2.61
CA LEU A 131 10.95 29.49 1.93
C LEU A 131 10.77 29.56 0.40
N ARG A 132 9.81 28.82 -0.16
CA ARG A 132 9.52 28.85 -1.60
C ARG A 132 8.69 30.07 -1.98
N GLY A 133 9.11 30.76 -3.05
CA GLY A 133 8.35 31.86 -3.64
C GLY A 133 7.11 31.42 -4.44
N GLU A 134 7.08 30.15 -4.85
CA GLU A 134 5.98 29.56 -5.64
C GLU A 134 5.48 28.27 -5.00
N PHE A 135 4.25 27.88 -5.36
CA PHE A 135 3.66 26.63 -4.88
C PHE A 135 4.39 25.42 -5.49
N ASP A 136 4.98 24.60 -4.63
CA ASP A 136 5.51 23.29 -5.02
C ASP A 136 4.57 22.17 -4.56
N GLU A 137 4.01 21.44 -5.53
CA GLU A 137 3.04 20.38 -5.29
C GLU A 137 3.62 19.24 -4.45
N ALA A 138 4.91 18.91 -4.62
CA ALA A 138 5.55 17.79 -3.93
C ALA A 138 5.73 18.05 -2.43
N THR A 139 6.21 19.25 -2.09
CA THR A 139 6.32 19.72 -0.71
C THR A 139 4.95 19.73 -0.03
N ALA A 140 3.91 20.26 -0.70
CA ALA A 140 2.55 20.27 -0.16
C ALA A 140 1.97 18.86 0.00
N TRP A 141 2.26 17.94 -0.94
CA TRP A 141 1.83 16.56 -0.87
C TRP A 141 2.47 15.81 0.31
N ASN A 142 3.78 15.95 0.50
CA ASN A 142 4.49 15.35 1.63
C ASN A 142 4.05 15.96 2.97
N ALA A 143 3.78 17.27 3.03
CA ALA A 143 3.13 17.89 4.19
C ALA A 143 1.74 17.29 4.46
N GLY A 144 0.95 17.03 3.43
CA GLY A 144 -0.36 16.38 3.54
C GLY A 144 -0.28 14.94 4.08
N ILE A 145 0.69 14.15 3.60
CA ILE A 145 0.98 12.79 4.12
C ILE A 145 1.36 12.90 5.60
N ALA A 146 2.34 13.74 5.93
CA ALA A 146 2.85 13.88 7.29
C ALA A 146 1.77 14.35 8.28
N ALA A 147 0.96 15.33 7.88
CA ALA A 147 -0.19 15.78 8.67
C ALA A 147 -1.22 14.66 8.89
N THR A 148 -1.51 13.86 7.85
CA THR A 148 -2.42 12.72 7.95
C THR A 148 -1.86 11.64 8.89
N GLY A 149 -0.57 11.32 8.79
CA GLY A 149 0.11 10.39 9.70
C GLY A 149 0.16 10.87 11.15
N ALA A 150 0.31 12.19 11.36
CA ALA A 150 0.26 12.83 12.67
C ALA A 150 -1.16 12.98 13.25
N GLY A 151 -2.20 12.79 12.43
CA GLY A 151 -3.59 13.06 12.82
C GLY A 151 -3.95 14.55 12.92
N ASP A 152 -3.13 15.44 12.34
CA ASP A 152 -3.45 16.87 12.21
C ASP A 152 -4.38 17.08 11.00
N TRP A 153 -5.68 16.87 11.23
CA TRP A 153 -6.68 16.90 10.16
C TRP A 153 -6.91 18.29 9.58
N ALA A 154 -6.73 19.34 10.35
CA ALA A 154 -6.85 20.71 9.88
C ALA A 154 -5.72 21.04 8.89
N GLU A 155 -4.49 20.66 9.24
CA GLU A 155 -3.33 20.75 8.36
C GLU A 155 -3.49 19.88 7.11
N ALA A 156 -3.85 18.61 7.26
CA ALA A 156 -4.02 17.67 6.15
C ALA A 156 -5.04 18.21 5.13
N ARG A 157 -6.20 18.68 5.61
CA ARG A 157 -7.23 19.29 4.76
C ARG A 157 -6.71 20.52 4.02
N ARG A 158 -5.95 21.37 4.68
CA ARG A 158 -5.36 22.56 4.03
C ARG A 158 -4.39 22.16 2.92
N GLN A 159 -3.52 21.19 3.16
CA GLN A 159 -2.53 20.76 2.16
C GLN A 159 -3.21 20.08 0.97
N TRP A 160 -4.17 19.17 1.21
CA TRP A 160 -4.93 18.54 0.12
C TRP A 160 -5.74 19.54 -0.70
N ALA A 161 -6.35 20.56 -0.07
CA ALA A 161 -7.03 21.62 -0.80
C ALA A 161 -6.08 22.42 -1.70
N ARG A 162 -4.83 22.66 -1.25
CA ARG A 162 -3.80 23.33 -2.06
C ARG A 162 -3.30 22.47 -3.22
N CYS A 163 -3.26 21.16 -3.04
CA CYS A 163 -3.06 20.19 -4.13
C CYS A 163 -4.30 20.05 -5.05
N GLY A 164 -5.34 20.89 -4.88
CA GLY A 164 -6.54 20.87 -5.72
C GLY A 164 -7.48 19.69 -5.47
N ILE A 165 -7.30 18.96 -4.38
CA ILE A 165 -8.14 17.81 -4.02
C ILE A 165 -9.42 18.31 -3.35
N THR A 166 -10.56 17.92 -3.91
CA THR A 166 -11.87 18.20 -3.30
C THR A 166 -12.11 17.24 -2.14
N LEU A 167 -12.42 17.79 -0.96
CA LEU A 167 -12.62 17.03 0.28
C LEU A 167 -14.07 17.15 0.77
N PRO A 168 -14.61 16.11 1.43
CA PRO A 168 -15.85 16.24 2.17
C PRO A 168 -15.70 17.25 3.33
N GLU A 169 -16.79 17.93 3.69
CA GLU A 169 -16.81 18.86 4.83
C GLU A 169 -16.51 18.15 6.16
N GLY A 170 -15.96 18.89 7.14
CA GLY A 170 -15.70 18.39 8.49
C GLY A 170 -14.37 18.85 9.08
N GLU A 171 -14.19 18.60 10.37
CA GLU A 171 -12.99 18.98 11.15
C GLU A 171 -12.13 17.78 11.56
N GLY A 172 -12.70 16.57 11.54
CA GLY A 172 -12.02 15.33 11.90
C GLY A 172 -11.32 14.65 10.72
N PRO A 173 -10.98 13.35 10.88
CA PRO A 173 -10.45 12.52 9.82
C PRO A 173 -11.23 12.70 8.52
N ILE A 174 -10.52 12.73 7.40
CA ILE A 174 -11.16 12.81 6.08
C ILE A 174 -11.79 11.44 5.81
N GLU A 175 -13.09 11.42 5.54
CA GLU A 175 -13.83 10.20 5.22
C GLU A 175 -14.63 10.42 3.94
N GLY A 176 -14.07 9.94 2.83
CA GLY A 176 -14.69 10.01 1.51
C GLY A 176 -14.42 8.74 0.70
N ASN A 177 -14.83 8.76 -0.56
CA ASN A 177 -14.53 7.68 -1.50
C ASN A 177 -13.50 8.19 -2.51
N PHE A 178 -12.26 7.73 -2.37
CA PHE A 178 -11.14 8.07 -3.27
C PHE A 178 -10.81 6.93 -4.23
N GLY A 179 -11.73 5.98 -4.39
CA GLY A 179 -11.61 4.84 -5.30
C GLY A 179 -10.77 3.69 -4.75
N VAL A 180 -10.64 2.66 -5.58
CA VAL A 180 -9.90 1.44 -5.27
C VAL A 180 -8.47 1.57 -5.77
N ALA A 181 -7.52 1.07 -5.00
CA ALA A 181 -6.12 0.92 -5.38
C ALA A 181 -5.59 -0.44 -4.90
N CYS A 182 -4.33 -0.70 -5.13
CA CYS A 182 -3.60 -1.78 -4.49
C CYS A 182 -2.60 -1.21 -3.48
N VAL A 183 -2.28 -2.01 -2.46
CA VAL A 183 -1.23 -1.72 -1.50
C VAL A 183 -0.25 -2.88 -1.43
N ARG A 184 1.04 -2.58 -1.53
CA ARG A 184 2.13 -3.49 -1.18
C ARG A 184 2.32 -3.41 0.34
N LEU A 185 1.90 -4.47 1.03
CA LEU A 185 2.05 -4.67 2.46
C LEU A 185 3.46 -5.15 2.77
N ALA A 186 4.03 -4.64 3.87
CA ALA A 186 5.38 -4.94 4.33
C ALA A 186 6.43 -4.94 3.18
N PRO A 187 6.54 -3.84 2.40
CA PRO A 187 7.40 -3.76 1.21
C PRO A 187 8.89 -4.02 1.50
N TRP A 188 9.30 -3.95 2.77
CA TRP A 188 10.63 -4.31 3.26
C TRP A 188 10.84 -5.82 3.50
N SER A 189 9.89 -6.69 3.17
CA SER A 189 9.98 -8.13 3.44
C SER A 189 9.30 -8.97 2.34
N ASP A 190 8.64 -10.08 2.70
CA ASP A 190 7.83 -10.90 1.78
C ASP A 190 6.54 -10.16 1.40
N ALA A 191 6.71 -9.15 0.56
CA ALA A 191 5.66 -8.22 0.21
C ALA A 191 4.43 -8.95 -0.36
N GLU A 192 3.26 -8.53 0.11
CA GLU A 192 1.96 -8.97 -0.38
C GLU A 192 1.24 -7.78 -0.97
N VAL A 193 0.77 -7.88 -2.20
CA VAL A 193 0.00 -6.81 -2.83
C VAL A 193 -1.47 -7.16 -2.84
N VAL A 194 -2.27 -6.37 -2.12
CA VAL A 194 -3.71 -6.57 -1.95
C VAL A 194 -4.51 -5.37 -2.42
N TYR A 195 -5.81 -5.53 -2.69
CA TYR A 195 -6.73 -4.42 -2.95
C TYR A 195 -7.12 -3.69 -1.67
N MET A 196 -7.38 -2.40 -1.84
CA MET A 196 -7.77 -1.48 -0.78
C MET A 196 -8.76 -0.43 -1.31
N SER A 197 -9.63 0.04 -0.42
CA SER A 197 -10.55 1.15 -0.65
C SER A 197 -9.98 2.41 0.00
N ARG A 198 -9.64 3.42 -0.81
CA ARG A 198 -9.11 4.68 -0.30
C ARG A 198 -10.22 5.52 0.32
N ILE A 199 -10.06 5.82 1.60
CA ILE A 199 -11.01 6.59 2.41
C ILE A 199 -10.65 8.08 2.47
N ASP A 200 -9.41 8.42 2.11
CA ASP A 200 -8.95 9.77 1.83
C ASP A 200 -7.78 9.72 0.81
N PRO A 201 -7.06 10.82 0.52
CA PRO A 201 -5.95 10.79 -0.45
C PRO A 201 -4.85 9.76 -0.18
N VAL A 202 -4.59 9.42 1.09
CA VAL A 202 -3.41 8.64 1.50
C VAL A 202 -3.70 7.56 2.57
N ARG A 203 -4.94 7.49 3.08
CA ARG A 203 -5.42 6.39 3.93
C ARG A 203 -6.36 5.48 3.16
N ALA A 204 -6.22 4.20 3.43
CA ALA A 204 -7.08 3.19 2.84
C ALA A 204 -7.37 2.03 3.78
N ARG A 205 -8.53 1.43 3.57
CA ARG A 205 -8.96 0.21 4.26
C ARG A 205 -8.62 -1.00 3.38
N ILE A 206 -7.96 -2.00 3.95
CA ILE A 206 -7.66 -3.27 3.26
C ILE A 206 -8.96 -4.04 2.98
N ASP A 207 -9.14 -4.50 1.74
CA ASP A 207 -10.36 -5.20 1.30
C ASP A 207 -10.18 -6.73 1.12
N ASN A 208 -8.96 -7.21 0.90
CA ASN A 208 -8.64 -8.65 0.88
C ASN A 208 -8.38 -9.19 2.29
N VAL A 209 -8.23 -10.51 2.42
CA VAL A 209 -7.70 -11.17 3.62
C VAL A 209 -6.19 -11.36 3.44
N PRO A 210 -5.34 -10.51 4.05
CA PRO A 210 -3.90 -10.65 3.90
C PRO A 210 -3.42 -11.97 4.51
N LEU A 211 -2.30 -12.46 3.99
CA LEU A 211 -1.58 -13.57 4.57
C LEU A 211 -1.17 -13.22 6.01
N PRO A 212 -1.30 -14.17 6.98
CA PRO A 212 -0.92 -13.92 8.36
C PRO A 212 0.50 -13.37 8.52
N GLU A 213 1.41 -13.84 7.67
CA GLU A 213 2.83 -13.50 7.65
C GLU A 213 3.10 -12.00 7.36
N SER A 214 2.15 -11.30 6.71
CA SER A 214 2.25 -9.85 6.50
C SER A 214 2.12 -9.05 7.80
N GLY A 215 1.46 -9.61 8.83
CA GLY A 215 1.10 -8.92 10.07
C GLY A 215 -0.06 -7.90 9.93
N PHE A 216 -0.58 -7.70 8.71
CA PHE A 216 -1.76 -6.87 8.42
C PHE A 216 -3.03 -7.72 8.38
N ARG A 217 -4.17 -7.07 8.54
CA ARG A 217 -5.48 -7.72 8.62
C ARG A 217 -6.48 -7.05 7.69
N PHE A 218 -7.46 -7.83 7.24
CA PHE A 218 -8.63 -7.31 6.55
C PHE A 218 -9.26 -6.18 7.37
N GLY A 219 -9.54 -5.05 6.72
CA GLY A 219 -10.13 -3.89 7.38
C GLY A 219 -9.16 -2.99 8.14
N ASP A 220 -7.86 -3.33 8.24
CA ASP A 220 -6.87 -2.39 8.77
C ASP A 220 -6.87 -1.10 7.95
N ILE A 221 -6.70 0.03 8.62
CA ILE A 221 -6.48 1.32 7.96
C ILE A 221 -4.98 1.56 7.88
N VAL A 222 -4.49 1.65 6.65
CA VAL A 222 -3.09 1.88 6.35
C VAL A 222 -2.89 3.26 5.76
N LEU A 223 -1.78 3.90 6.12
CA LEU A 223 -1.21 5.03 5.41
C LEU A 223 -0.36 4.47 4.27
N HIS A 224 -0.59 4.96 3.06
CA HIS A 224 0.20 4.62 1.87
C HIS A 224 0.86 5.86 1.28
N ASP A 225 1.90 5.64 0.47
CA ASP A 225 2.54 6.73 -0.26
C ASP A 225 1.66 7.27 -1.40
N GLY A 226 1.87 8.51 -1.84
CA GLY A 226 1.28 9.06 -3.06
C GLY A 226 1.99 8.61 -4.34
N ALA A 227 3.24 8.14 -4.23
CA ALA A 227 3.99 7.59 -5.35
C ALA A 227 3.53 6.17 -5.68
N SER A 228 3.02 5.97 -6.89
CA SER A 228 2.65 4.65 -7.38
C SER A 228 3.91 3.90 -7.80
N THR A 229 4.00 2.63 -7.42
CA THR A 229 5.12 1.72 -7.70
C THR A 229 4.76 0.65 -8.72
N GLY A 230 3.58 0.76 -9.33
CA GLY A 230 3.06 -0.20 -10.31
C GLY A 230 1.57 -0.07 -10.53
N HIS A 231 1.00 -0.97 -11.33
CA HIS A 231 -0.44 -1.03 -11.61
C HIS A 231 -0.94 -2.47 -11.60
N ARG A 232 -2.23 -2.65 -11.28
CA ARG A 232 -2.92 -3.93 -11.36
C ARG A 232 -4.30 -3.79 -11.99
N THR A 233 -4.75 -4.85 -12.65
CA THR A 233 -6.08 -4.94 -13.25
C THR A 233 -7.15 -5.15 -12.19
N TYR A 234 -8.12 -4.26 -12.10
CA TYR A 234 -9.32 -4.40 -11.27
C TYR A 234 -10.57 -4.33 -12.16
N GLY A 235 -11.20 -5.47 -12.45
CA GLY A 235 -12.24 -5.54 -13.48
C GLY A 235 -11.69 -5.13 -14.85
N GLU A 236 -12.28 -4.13 -15.49
CA GLU A 236 -11.82 -3.61 -16.79
C GLU A 236 -10.81 -2.45 -16.67
N ARG A 237 -10.52 -1.96 -15.46
CA ARG A 237 -9.64 -0.79 -15.24
C ARG A 237 -8.28 -1.20 -14.68
N GLN A 238 -7.29 -0.34 -14.90
CA GLN A 238 -6.02 -0.38 -14.17
C GLN A 238 -6.11 0.50 -12.92
N VAL A 239 -5.60 0.00 -11.80
CA VAL A 239 -5.51 0.74 -10.53
C VAL A 239 -4.05 0.79 -10.07
N PRO A 240 -3.61 1.88 -9.42
CA PRO A 240 -2.22 2.04 -8.97
C PRO A 240 -1.90 1.12 -7.79
N VAL A 241 -0.62 0.78 -7.64
CA VAL A 241 -0.06 0.03 -6.50
C VAL A 241 0.80 0.98 -5.67
N PHE A 242 0.42 1.20 -4.41
CA PHE A 242 1.17 2.03 -3.48
C PHE A 242 1.91 1.18 -2.45
N ASN A 243 3.02 1.67 -1.91
CA ASN A 243 3.64 1.05 -0.73
C ASN A 243 2.90 1.45 0.54
N ALA A 244 2.61 0.47 1.42
CA ALA A 244 2.16 0.76 2.78
C ALA A 244 3.33 1.35 3.58
N ILE A 245 3.11 2.50 4.22
CA ILE A 245 4.10 3.13 5.10
C ILE A 245 3.84 2.72 6.55
N GLN A 246 2.58 2.76 6.99
CA GLN A 246 2.22 2.46 8.38
C GLN A 246 0.80 1.93 8.49
N ARG A 247 0.56 0.99 9.42
CA ARG A 247 -0.79 0.71 9.92
C ARG A 247 -1.20 1.79 10.93
N LEU A 248 -2.18 2.62 10.58
CA LEU A 248 -2.71 3.67 11.46
C LEU A 248 -3.74 3.13 12.44
N GLN A 249 -4.60 2.21 11.97
CA GLN A 249 -5.62 1.60 12.80
C GLN A 249 -5.69 0.11 12.53
N ALA A 250 -5.56 -0.69 13.59
CA ALA A 250 -5.87 -2.11 13.52
C ALA A 250 -7.38 -2.33 13.49
N SER A 251 -7.81 -3.23 12.63
CA SER A 251 -9.16 -3.79 12.63
C SER A 251 -9.40 -4.65 13.87
N ASP A 252 -10.67 -4.89 14.18
CA ASP A 252 -11.13 -5.87 15.17
C ASP A 252 -11.13 -7.31 14.62
N MET A 253 -10.65 -7.50 13.40
CA MET A 253 -10.61 -8.77 12.70
C MET A 253 -9.31 -9.51 13.00
N THR A 254 -9.36 -10.82 12.82
CA THR A 254 -8.20 -11.71 12.83
C THR A 254 -8.25 -12.62 11.61
N THR A 255 -7.07 -12.97 11.09
CA THR A 255 -6.96 -13.88 9.94
C THR A 255 -6.91 -15.33 10.45
N PHE A 256 -7.84 -16.15 9.97
CA PHE A 256 -7.83 -17.60 10.13
C PHE A 256 -7.46 -18.27 8.81
N THR A 257 -6.60 -19.27 8.87
CA THR A 257 -6.33 -20.16 7.75
C THR A 257 -7.25 -21.38 7.89
N VAL A 258 -8.15 -21.57 6.93
CA VAL A 258 -9.15 -22.64 6.97
C VAL A 258 -8.90 -23.61 5.84
N PHE A 259 -8.83 -24.89 6.18
CA PHE A 259 -8.58 -25.98 5.25
C PHE A 259 -9.88 -26.76 5.02
N VAL A 260 -10.33 -26.82 3.78
CA VAL A 260 -11.57 -27.50 3.39
C VAL A 260 -11.38 -28.42 2.20
N GLN A 261 -12.31 -29.35 2.01
CA GLN A 261 -12.51 -30.06 0.75
C GLN A 261 -13.90 -29.73 0.17
N CYS A 262 -13.97 -29.56 -1.15
CA CYS A 262 -15.22 -29.43 -1.89
C CYS A 262 -15.09 -29.83 -3.36
N ASP A 263 -16.21 -30.01 -4.06
CA ASP A 263 -16.23 -30.66 -5.38
C ASP A 263 -16.24 -29.67 -6.53
N SER A 264 -16.51 -28.39 -6.26
CA SER A 264 -16.68 -27.38 -7.30
C SER A 264 -16.43 -25.96 -6.78
N ALA A 265 -16.18 -25.05 -7.72
CA ALA A 265 -16.11 -23.61 -7.43
C ALA A 265 -17.44 -23.06 -6.87
N ASP A 266 -18.58 -23.66 -7.24
CA ASP A 266 -19.89 -23.27 -6.71
C ASP A 266 -20.01 -23.53 -5.20
N ASP A 267 -19.30 -24.52 -4.67
CA ASP A 267 -19.25 -24.76 -3.23
C ASP A 267 -18.51 -23.61 -2.50
N ILE A 268 -17.45 -23.07 -3.09
CA ILE A 268 -16.72 -21.91 -2.54
C ILE A 268 -17.54 -20.63 -2.71
N ALA A 269 -18.14 -20.39 -3.88
CA ALA A 269 -19.03 -19.25 -4.08
C ALA A 269 -20.21 -19.27 -3.08
N ALA A 270 -20.73 -20.46 -2.76
CA ALA A 270 -21.75 -20.63 -1.73
C ALA A 270 -21.22 -20.32 -0.32
N LEU A 271 -19.94 -20.57 -0.03
CA LEU A 271 -19.30 -20.19 1.24
C LEU A 271 -19.15 -18.67 1.35
N GLU A 272 -18.62 -18.03 0.30
CA GLU A 272 -18.41 -16.58 0.22
C GLU A 272 -19.73 -15.80 0.32
N ALA A 273 -20.83 -16.38 -0.15
CA ALA A 273 -22.16 -15.80 -0.04
C ALA A 273 -22.77 -15.86 1.38
N ILE A 274 -22.20 -16.63 2.32
CA ILE A 274 -22.74 -16.74 3.69
C ILE A 274 -22.36 -15.49 4.49
N THR A 275 -23.36 -14.73 4.92
CA THR A 275 -23.19 -13.62 5.86
C THR A 275 -23.53 -14.06 7.28
N LEU A 276 -22.57 -13.92 8.20
CA LEU A 276 -22.76 -14.18 9.64
C LEU A 276 -22.14 -13.06 10.48
N PRO A 277 -22.70 -12.73 11.66
CA PRO A 277 -22.08 -11.80 12.58
C PRO A 277 -20.65 -12.23 12.94
N GLY A 278 -19.71 -11.30 12.86
CA GLY A 278 -18.30 -11.51 13.16
C GLY A 278 -17.48 -12.13 12.02
N ILE A 279 -18.07 -12.38 10.85
CA ILE A 279 -17.34 -12.71 9.62
C ILE A 279 -17.18 -11.43 8.79
N GLY A 280 -15.93 -11.11 8.42
CA GLY A 280 -15.59 -9.99 7.56
C GLY A 280 -15.52 -10.39 6.09
N MET A 281 -14.64 -11.34 5.76
CA MET A 281 -14.38 -11.79 4.39
C MET A 281 -13.89 -13.24 4.38
N VAL A 282 -14.21 -13.97 3.32
CA VAL A 282 -13.63 -15.27 2.99
C VAL A 282 -12.96 -15.13 1.63
N GLU A 283 -11.71 -15.60 1.52
CA GLU A 283 -10.94 -15.55 0.30
C GLU A 283 -10.31 -16.90 -0.01
N ASP A 284 -10.48 -17.37 -1.24
CA ASP A 284 -9.89 -18.63 -1.69
C ASP A 284 -8.44 -18.45 -2.15
N TRP A 285 -7.52 -18.63 -1.22
CA TRP A 285 -6.09 -18.54 -1.48
C TRP A 285 -5.57 -19.63 -2.41
N THR A 286 -6.29 -20.73 -2.60
CA THR A 286 -5.89 -21.78 -3.57
C THR A 286 -6.03 -21.29 -5.00
N ALA A 287 -7.02 -20.43 -5.27
CA ALA A 287 -7.18 -19.79 -6.57
C ALA A 287 -6.28 -18.57 -6.74
N THR A 288 -6.02 -17.81 -5.67
CA THR A 288 -5.45 -16.45 -5.78
C THR A 288 -3.96 -16.35 -5.39
N VAL A 289 -3.42 -17.29 -4.61
CA VAL A 289 -2.03 -17.24 -4.11
C VAL A 289 -1.14 -18.27 -4.80
N ARG A 290 -0.04 -17.81 -5.41
CA ARG A 290 0.88 -18.63 -6.22
C ARG A 290 2.15 -19.12 -5.49
N ARG A 291 2.27 -18.94 -4.16
CA ARG A 291 3.47 -19.34 -3.38
C ARG A 291 3.28 -20.65 -2.60
N LEU A 292 4.41 -21.34 -2.36
CA LEU A 292 4.69 -22.55 -1.56
C LEU A 292 3.50 -23.25 -0.86
N CYS A 293 3.48 -24.59 -0.90
CA CYS A 293 2.43 -25.40 -0.26
C CYS A 293 2.24 -25.05 1.23
N ARG A 294 1.10 -24.44 1.57
CA ARG A 294 0.81 -23.94 2.92
C ARG A 294 0.52 -25.08 3.89
N ARG A 295 -0.13 -26.15 3.44
CA ARG A 295 -0.47 -27.30 4.28
C ARG A 295 0.76 -27.95 4.93
N CYS A 296 1.91 -27.99 4.23
CA CYS A 296 3.21 -28.40 4.81
C CYS A 296 3.63 -27.52 5.99
N SER A 297 3.59 -26.18 5.80
CA SER A 297 3.98 -25.21 6.83
C SER A 297 3.06 -25.24 8.05
N TYR A 298 1.78 -25.55 7.81
CA TYR A 298 0.77 -25.66 8.86
C TYR A 298 0.64 -27.07 9.45
N GLY A 299 1.48 -28.03 9.02
CA GLY A 299 1.47 -29.41 9.53
C GLY A 299 0.18 -30.18 9.20
N THR A 300 -0.61 -29.69 8.23
CA THR A 300 -1.88 -30.30 7.83
C THR A 300 -1.61 -31.43 6.81
N PRO A 301 -2.11 -32.66 7.06
CA PRO A 301 -1.94 -33.77 6.12
C PRO A 301 -2.51 -33.44 4.73
N HIS A 302 -1.75 -33.76 3.67
CA HIS A 302 -2.15 -33.68 2.26
C HIS A 302 -1.23 -34.54 1.38
N GLN A 303 -1.62 -34.74 0.10
CA GLN A 303 -0.84 -35.50 -0.88
C GLN A 303 -0.12 -34.56 -1.85
N HIS A 304 1.14 -34.89 -2.18
CA HIS A 304 1.86 -34.25 -3.28
C HIS A 304 1.68 -35.09 -4.55
N GLY A 305 1.20 -34.46 -5.62
CA GLY A 305 1.39 -34.98 -6.98
C GLY A 305 2.66 -34.39 -7.57
N ASP A 306 3.50 -35.20 -8.23
CA ASP A 306 4.78 -34.78 -8.82
C ASP A 306 4.63 -33.95 -10.12
N GLU A 307 3.41 -33.57 -10.50
CA GLU A 307 3.11 -32.82 -11.73
C GLU A 307 2.70 -31.38 -11.40
N ALA A 308 3.20 -30.42 -12.18
CA ALA A 308 2.71 -29.05 -12.13
C ALA A 308 1.20 -29.06 -12.39
N PRO A 309 0.37 -28.47 -11.51
CA PRO A 309 -1.07 -28.59 -11.63
C PRO A 309 -1.55 -27.97 -12.94
N ASP A 310 -2.44 -28.68 -13.63
CA ASP A 310 -3.22 -28.14 -14.73
C ASP A 310 -4.12 -27.02 -14.17
N GLU A 311 -3.92 -25.76 -14.60
CA GLU A 311 -4.63 -24.59 -14.05
C GLU A 311 -6.15 -24.71 -14.25
N ASP A 312 -6.59 -25.50 -15.23
CA ASP A 312 -8.00 -25.71 -15.56
C ASP A 312 -8.67 -26.84 -14.75
N GLN A 313 -7.91 -27.61 -13.95
CA GLN A 313 -8.45 -28.71 -13.16
C GLN A 313 -8.83 -28.28 -11.74
N TRP A 314 -10.10 -28.51 -11.36
CA TRP A 314 -10.57 -28.24 -10.01
C TRP A 314 -9.80 -29.05 -8.96
N ARG A 315 -9.16 -28.33 -8.02
CA ARG A 315 -8.52 -28.91 -6.84
C ARG A 315 -9.51 -28.96 -5.69
N ARG A 316 -9.85 -30.17 -5.23
CA ARG A 316 -10.83 -30.36 -4.14
C ARG A 316 -10.37 -29.79 -2.80
N GLU A 317 -9.10 -29.99 -2.46
CA GLU A 317 -8.49 -29.37 -1.27
C GLU A 317 -8.33 -27.86 -1.51
N ARG A 318 -8.92 -27.05 -0.63
CA ARG A 318 -8.83 -25.59 -0.66
C ARG A 318 -8.29 -25.07 0.67
N ASP A 319 -7.37 -24.12 0.53
CA ASP A 319 -6.81 -23.29 1.58
C ASP A 319 -7.48 -21.90 1.49
N LEU A 320 -8.17 -21.50 2.55
CA LEU A 320 -8.95 -20.26 2.61
C LEU A 320 -8.40 -19.30 3.65
N GLY A 321 -8.45 -18.02 3.35
CA GLY A 321 -8.28 -16.94 4.30
C GLY A 321 -9.63 -16.46 4.79
N VAL A 322 -9.86 -16.51 6.10
CA VAL A 322 -11.10 -16.03 6.70
C VAL A 322 -10.78 -14.90 7.68
N ALA A 323 -11.23 -13.69 7.37
CA ALA A 323 -11.20 -12.58 8.30
C ALA A 323 -12.43 -12.67 9.22
N ALA A 324 -12.18 -12.79 10.53
CA ALA A 324 -13.25 -12.88 11.52
C ALA A 324 -12.86 -12.27 12.88
N GLN A 325 -13.84 -11.81 13.64
CA GLN A 325 -13.67 -11.29 15.00
C GLN A 325 -13.29 -12.38 16.02
N GLY A 326 -13.44 -13.66 15.66
CA GLY A 326 -13.01 -14.76 16.52
C GLY A 326 -13.35 -16.15 15.97
N ARG A 327 -12.69 -17.16 16.54
CA ARG A 327 -12.77 -18.56 16.08
C ARG A 327 -14.20 -19.11 16.06
N ALA A 328 -15.02 -18.74 17.06
CA ALA A 328 -16.41 -19.20 17.15
C ALA A 328 -17.27 -18.76 15.94
N ALA A 329 -16.99 -17.60 15.35
CA ALA A 329 -17.68 -17.15 14.15
C ALA A 329 -17.30 -18.02 12.94
N VAL A 330 -16.02 -18.36 12.80
CA VAL A 330 -15.50 -19.25 11.75
C VAL A 330 -16.06 -20.66 11.89
N GLU A 331 -16.08 -21.21 13.11
CA GLU A 331 -16.68 -22.53 13.38
C GLU A 331 -18.17 -22.57 12.99
N LYS A 332 -18.92 -21.50 13.30
CA LYS A 332 -20.31 -21.37 12.90
C LYS A 332 -20.47 -21.28 11.38
N LEU A 333 -19.62 -20.50 10.71
CA LEU A 333 -19.59 -20.38 9.25
C LEU A 333 -19.37 -21.76 8.60
N MET A 334 -18.37 -22.50 9.06
CA MET A 334 -18.04 -23.84 8.55
C MET A 334 -19.15 -24.85 8.83
N ALA A 335 -19.80 -24.79 9.99
CA ALA A 335 -20.92 -25.67 10.31
C ALA A 335 -22.12 -25.42 9.37
N VAL A 336 -22.44 -24.16 9.07
CA VAL A 336 -23.52 -23.82 8.12
C VAL A 336 -23.17 -24.30 6.71
N TRP A 337 -21.94 -24.05 6.27
CA TRP A 337 -21.50 -24.44 4.93
C TRP A 337 -21.46 -25.96 4.74
N GLY A 338 -20.88 -26.70 5.69
CA GLY A 338 -20.77 -28.16 5.63
C GLY A 338 -22.11 -28.90 5.75
N ALA A 339 -23.09 -28.33 6.46
CA ALA A 339 -24.42 -28.93 6.56
C ALA A 339 -25.21 -28.91 5.23
N ALA A 340 -24.82 -28.04 4.28
CA ALA A 340 -25.54 -27.86 3.03
C ALA A 340 -25.22 -28.94 1.97
N ALA A 341 -24.05 -29.60 2.04
CA ALA A 341 -23.71 -30.70 1.14
C ALA A 341 -22.64 -31.62 1.74
N PRO A 342 -22.71 -32.95 1.54
CA PRO A 342 -21.73 -33.90 2.07
C PRO A 342 -20.33 -33.78 1.43
N SER A 343 -20.22 -33.13 0.27
CA SER A 343 -18.94 -32.82 -0.39
C SER A 343 -18.15 -31.74 0.33
N ARG A 344 -18.79 -30.94 1.19
CA ARG A 344 -18.22 -29.77 1.87
C ARG A 344 -17.67 -30.18 3.22
N VAL A 345 -16.37 -30.43 3.28
CA VAL A 345 -15.70 -30.97 4.47
C VAL A 345 -14.75 -29.95 5.04
N LEU A 346 -14.92 -29.62 6.32
CA LEU A 346 -13.90 -28.88 7.08
C LEU A 346 -12.83 -29.86 7.56
N GLU A 347 -11.56 -29.53 7.30
CA GLU A 347 -10.42 -30.32 7.77
C GLU A 347 -9.78 -29.69 9.00
N ALA A 348 -9.49 -28.39 8.95
CA ALA A 348 -8.85 -27.68 10.05
C ALA A 348 -9.12 -26.16 10.01
N ILE A 349 -9.04 -25.55 11.20
CA ILE A 349 -9.07 -24.10 11.40
C ILE A 349 -7.82 -23.74 12.20
N GLU A 350 -6.90 -23.03 11.56
CA GLU A 350 -5.64 -22.57 12.13
C GLU A 350 -5.65 -21.06 12.33
N GLN A 351 -4.99 -20.62 13.40
CA GLN A 351 -4.76 -19.20 13.68
C GLN A 351 -3.29 -19.05 14.09
N ARG A 352 -2.53 -18.32 13.28
CA ARG A 352 -1.14 -17.94 13.59
C ARG A 352 -1.05 -16.43 13.52
N GLU A 353 -0.68 -15.80 14.63
CA GLU A 353 -0.37 -14.38 14.62
C GLU A 353 1.11 -14.18 14.32
N HIS A 354 1.39 -13.34 13.33
CA HIS A 354 2.73 -12.85 13.07
C HIS A 354 2.78 -11.37 13.43
N PRO A 355 3.76 -10.93 14.23
CA PRO A 355 3.95 -9.51 14.49
C PRO A 355 4.33 -8.80 13.18
N MET A 356 3.88 -7.56 13.01
CA MET A 356 4.36 -6.72 11.91
C MET A 356 5.87 -6.53 12.06
N SER A 357 6.62 -6.82 11.01
CA SER A 357 8.03 -6.45 10.91
C SER A 357 8.19 -4.96 10.67
N ALA A 358 9.39 -4.44 10.92
CA ALA A 358 9.81 -3.11 10.52
C ALA A 358 10.91 -3.23 9.46
N PRO A 359 11.10 -2.22 8.60
CA PRO A 359 12.27 -2.16 7.73
C PRO A 359 13.54 -2.14 8.57
N GLU A 360 14.56 -2.88 8.12
CA GLU A 360 15.88 -2.84 8.74
C GLU A 360 16.61 -1.53 8.36
N PRO A 361 17.51 -1.00 9.22
CA PRO A 361 18.33 0.15 8.85
C PRO A 361 19.13 -0.10 7.57
N GLY A 362 19.16 0.87 6.65
CA GLY A 362 19.86 0.72 5.35
C GLY A 362 19.05 -0.07 4.31
N GLN A 363 17.76 -0.31 4.55
CA GLN A 363 16.88 -0.91 3.55
C GLN A 363 16.03 0.16 2.86
N VAL A 364 16.09 0.18 1.53
CA VAL A 364 15.22 1.02 0.69
C VAL A 364 13.97 0.23 0.38
N TRP A 365 12.82 0.66 0.91
CA TRP A 365 11.54 -0.05 0.76
C TRP A 365 10.44 0.81 0.13
N TRP A 366 10.70 2.11 -0.07
CA TRP A 366 9.73 3.07 -0.61
C TRP A 366 9.74 3.15 -2.14
N LEU A 367 10.76 2.60 -2.80
CA LEU A 367 10.86 2.56 -4.26
C LEU A 367 10.08 1.36 -4.84
N GLY A 368 9.80 1.42 -6.15
CA GLY A 368 9.22 0.30 -6.90
C GLY A 368 10.28 -0.69 -7.41
N GLU A 369 9.86 -1.90 -7.77
CA GLU A 369 10.74 -2.96 -8.31
C GLU A 369 11.52 -2.53 -9.56
N ASP A 370 10.99 -1.59 -10.35
CA ASP A 370 11.65 -1.06 -11.55
C ASP A 370 12.69 0.05 -11.23
N GLU A 371 12.68 0.58 -10.00
CA GLU A 371 13.53 1.71 -9.57
C GLU A 371 14.71 1.27 -8.69
N GLU A 372 14.75 0.02 -8.21
CA GLU A 372 15.85 -0.53 -7.40
C GLU A 372 17.15 -0.75 -8.20
N GLY A 373 17.09 -0.68 -9.54
CA GLY A 373 18.20 -0.98 -10.45
C GLY A 373 18.79 0.21 -11.22
N ALA A 374 18.39 1.44 -10.92
CA ALA A 374 18.80 2.65 -11.65
C ALA A 374 19.96 3.42 -11.01
#